data_AF-A0A349JC01-F1
#
_entry.id   AF-A0A349JC01-F1
#
_cell.length_a   1.000
_cell.length_b   1.000
_cell.length_c   1.000
_cell.angle_alpha   90.00
_cell.angle_beta   90.00
_cell.angle_gamma   90.00
#
_symmetry.space_group_name_H-M   'P 1'
#
loop_
_entity.id
_entity.type
_entity.pdbx_description
1 polymer ?
#
loop_
_entity_poly.entity_id
_entity_poly.type
_entity_poly.pdbx_seq_one_letter_code
_entity_poly.pdbx_strand_id
1 'polypeptide(L)'
;AYCGFRSTNASAVRRTLDRQELVHQVEALEDKGHKRLVLVYGEHPDYDAGFIADSVRTVYGVKRGHGEIRRVNINAAPMDEAGYRTVKAAGIGTWQIFQETYHHATYASLHPAGTRKADYRWRLSGLGRAMRAGCDDVGLGVLFGLHDWRFEVLGLIAHATYLRDCYRCGPHTISFPRLRPASGMEVDPRWQVRDEEMLRIIAILRLAVPYTGLILTAREPAELRRQAIAMGVSQIDAGSRIEIGGYTECGDAQVQVAEREQFQLGDLRSLDEVIADLLAQGEVPSFCTGCYRLGRTGEHFMEYAVPGFIRKFCTPNALTTLQEYLCDYASAPTKALGQGVIALELAKMPKRNQGAVRKRLEAIRAGTARDLYV
;
A
#
# COMPACT_ATOMS: atom_id res chain seq x y z
N ALA A 1 17.49 -9.89 11.72
CA ALA A 1 18.74 -9.14 11.44
C ALA A 1 18.49 -7.74 10.87
N TYR A 2 17.56 -7.57 9.93
CA TYR A 2 17.48 -6.40 9.05
C TYR A 2 16.39 -5.34 9.40
N CYS A 3 15.78 -5.42 10.59
CA CYS A 3 14.65 -4.56 10.96
C CYS A 3 14.98 -3.78 12.22
N GLY A 4 14.73 -2.46 12.23
CA GLY A 4 14.93 -1.59 13.40
C GLY A 4 14.11 -2.05 14.61
N PHE A 5 12.95 -2.67 14.38
CA PHE A 5 12.08 -3.19 15.42
C PHE A 5 12.38 -4.63 15.86
N ARG A 6 13.49 -5.26 15.44
CA ARG A 6 13.87 -6.60 15.95
C ARG A 6 13.96 -6.60 17.48
N SER A 7 13.56 -7.68 18.14
CA SER A 7 13.48 -7.77 19.60
C SER A 7 14.82 -7.52 20.30
N THR A 8 15.93 -7.88 19.66
CA THR A 8 17.29 -7.67 20.18
C THR A 8 17.81 -6.24 20.04
N ASN A 9 17.08 -5.33 19.37
CA ASN A 9 17.44 -3.92 19.35
C ASN A 9 16.94 -3.24 20.62
N ALA A 10 17.85 -3.05 21.60
CA ALA A 10 17.55 -2.41 22.87
C ALA A 10 17.35 -0.88 22.75
N SER A 11 17.84 -0.27 21.67
CA SER A 11 17.67 1.16 21.40
C SER A 11 16.29 1.49 20.84
N ALA A 12 15.53 0.50 20.36
CA ALA A 12 14.22 0.73 19.77
C ALA A 12 13.17 1.08 20.82
N VAL A 13 12.46 2.19 20.62
CA VAL A 13 11.34 2.60 21.48
C VAL A 13 10.13 1.70 21.19
N ARG A 14 9.64 0.98 22.20
CA ARG A 14 8.49 0.07 22.08
C ARG A 14 7.21 0.79 22.42
N ARG A 15 6.22 0.74 21.53
CA ARG A 15 4.90 1.32 21.74
C ARG A 15 3.87 0.50 20.98
N THR A 16 2.70 0.37 21.58
CA THR A 16 1.47 -0.04 20.90
C THR A 16 0.52 1.13 21.03
N LEU A 17 -0.10 1.56 19.94
CA LEU A 17 -1.12 2.60 20.02
C LEU A 17 -2.33 2.07 20.79
N ASP A 18 -2.77 2.82 21.80
CA ASP A 18 -4.08 2.58 22.37
C ASP A 18 -5.19 3.01 21.39
N ARG A 19 -6.45 2.76 21.77
CA ARG A 19 -7.60 3.05 20.91
C ARG A 19 -7.74 4.55 20.61
N GLN A 20 -7.50 5.43 21.58
CA GLN A 20 -7.61 6.88 21.39
C GLN A 20 -6.47 7.40 20.53
N GLU A 21 -5.25 6.93 20.77
CA GLU A 21 -4.09 7.24 19.94
C GLU A 21 -4.33 6.81 18.49
N LEU A 22 -4.86 5.60 18.25
CA LEU A 22 -5.22 5.13 16.92
C LEU A 22 -6.26 6.06 16.25
N VAL A 23 -7.29 6.48 16.99
CA VAL A 23 -8.29 7.44 16.47
C VAL A 23 -7.60 8.73 16.03
N HIS A 24 -6.76 9.33 16.87
CA HIS A 24 -6.05 10.57 16.52
C HIS A 24 -5.11 10.41 15.33
N GLN A 25 -4.44 9.25 15.17
CA GLN A 25 -3.64 8.98 13.96
C GLN A 25 -4.51 8.96 12.70
N VAL A 26 -5.68 8.31 12.76
CA VAL A 26 -6.60 8.22 11.61
C VAL A 26 -7.18 9.59 11.28
N GLU A 27 -7.56 10.38 12.27
CA GLU A 27 -8.01 11.76 12.09
C GLU A 27 -6.93 12.61 11.41
N ALA A 28 -5.66 12.49 11.82
CA ALA A 28 -4.55 13.21 11.20
C ALA A 28 -4.34 12.79 9.73
N LEU A 29 -4.54 11.51 9.39
CA LEU A 29 -4.50 11.03 8.01
C LEU A 29 -5.68 11.53 7.17
N GLU A 30 -6.88 11.55 7.76
CA GLU A 30 -8.10 12.03 7.12
C GLU A 30 -8.06 13.52 6.82
N ASP A 31 -7.53 14.32 7.75
CA ASP A 31 -7.28 15.76 7.59
C ASP A 31 -6.34 16.08 6.41
N LYS A 32 -5.38 15.20 6.14
CA LYS A 32 -4.47 15.34 5.00
C LYS A 32 -5.12 14.91 3.70
N GLY A 33 -6.24 14.19 3.76
CA GLY A 33 -7.00 13.75 2.60
C GLY A 33 -6.86 12.27 2.25
N HIS A 34 -6.14 11.47 3.04
CA HIS A 34 -6.07 10.03 2.81
C HIS A 34 -7.45 9.37 2.89
N LYS A 35 -7.63 8.32 2.07
CA LYS A 35 -8.84 7.46 2.04
C LYS A 35 -8.51 5.97 2.05
N ARG A 36 -7.22 5.63 2.00
CA ARG A 36 -6.69 4.27 1.96
C ARG A 36 -5.51 4.21 2.92
N LEU A 37 -5.44 3.15 3.71
CA LEU A 37 -4.30 2.93 4.60
C LEU A 37 -3.92 1.47 4.69
N VAL A 38 -2.70 1.24 5.17
CA VAL A 38 -2.17 -0.08 5.50
C VAL A 38 -1.85 -0.06 7.00
N LEU A 39 -2.49 -0.92 7.78
CA LEU A 39 -2.09 -1.16 9.16
C LEU A 39 -0.95 -2.17 9.17
N VAL A 40 0.16 -1.82 9.82
CA VAL A 40 1.38 -2.62 9.88
C VAL A 40 1.62 -3.05 11.32
N TYR A 41 1.84 -4.35 11.52
CA TYR A 41 2.03 -4.93 12.84
C TYR A 41 3.37 -5.65 12.96
N GLY A 42 3.99 -5.54 14.13
CA GLY A 42 5.04 -6.47 14.53
C GLY A 42 4.49 -7.89 14.72
N GLU A 43 5.37 -8.86 14.95
CA GLU A 43 4.96 -10.22 15.30
C GLU A 43 5.05 -10.41 16.83
N HIS A 44 3.92 -10.28 17.52
CA HIS A 44 3.80 -10.39 18.98
C HIS A 44 2.53 -11.15 19.37
N PRO A 45 2.51 -11.92 20.48
CA PRO A 45 1.31 -12.61 20.96
C PRO A 45 0.09 -11.69 21.17
N ASP A 46 0.32 -10.46 21.63
CA ASP A 46 -0.75 -9.47 21.87
C ASP A 46 -1.40 -8.94 20.58
N TYR A 47 -0.76 -9.13 19.43
CA TYR A 47 -1.29 -8.70 18.13
C TYR A 47 -1.98 -9.87 17.43
N ASP A 48 -2.92 -10.47 18.14
CA ASP A 48 -3.72 -11.57 17.61
C ASP A 48 -4.77 -11.09 16.58
N ALA A 49 -5.54 -12.03 16.05
CA ALA A 49 -6.58 -11.73 15.07
C ALA A 49 -7.69 -10.82 15.63
N GLY A 50 -7.99 -10.91 16.92
CA GLY A 50 -8.99 -10.07 17.59
C GLY A 50 -8.52 -8.62 17.65
N PHE A 51 -7.30 -8.40 18.11
CA PHE A 51 -6.68 -7.07 18.18
C PHE A 51 -6.59 -6.38 16.81
N ILE A 52 -6.16 -7.11 15.77
CA ILE A 52 -6.11 -6.58 14.41
C ILE A 52 -7.51 -6.25 13.90
N ALA A 53 -8.50 -7.12 14.13
CA ALA A 53 -9.88 -6.89 13.74
C ALA A 53 -10.49 -5.66 14.45
N ASP A 54 -10.22 -5.47 15.74
CA ASP A 54 -10.67 -4.30 16.52
C ASP A 54 -10.01 -3.00 16.05
N SER A 55 -8.73 -3.05 15.67
CA SER A 55 -8.03 -1.92 15.06
C SER A 55 -8.72 -1.51 13.75
N VAL A 56 -9.04 -2.47 12.89
CA VAL A 56 -9.73 -2.24 11.60
C VAL A 56 -11.11 -1.62 11.83
N ARG A 57 -11.90 -2.17 12.77
CA ARG A 57 -13.22 -1.61 13.13
C ARG A 57 -13.11 -0.19 13.66
N THR A 58 -12.11 0.08 14.49
CA THR A 58 -11.85 1.43 15.01
C THR A 58 -11.57 2.39 13.86
N VAL A 59 -10.65 2.05 12.96
CA VAL A 59 -10.30 2.87 11.79
C VAL A 59 -11.52 3.21 10.93
N TYR A 60 -12.36 2.23 10.58
CA TYR A 60 -13.57 2.49 9.78
C TYR A 60 -14.63 3.31 10.53
N GLY A 61 -14.58 3.34 11.86
CA GLY A 61 -15.47 4.13 12.69
C GLY A 61 -15.07 5.60 12.84
N VAL A 62 -13.82 5.96 12.49
CA VAL A 62 -13.35 7.35 12.51
C VAL A 62 -13.88 8.08 11.28
N LYS A 63 -14.37 9.31 11.49
CA LYS A 63 -14.72 10.26 10.44
C LYS A 63 -14.42 11.67 10.93
N ARG A 64 -13.64 12.43 10.17
CA ARG A 64 -13.32 13.82 10.47
C ARG A 64 -13.64 14.75 9.30
N GLY A 65 -14.63 15.63 9.48
CA GLY A 65 -15.10 16.52 8.41
C GLY A 65 -15.60 15.74 7.19
N HIS A 66 -15.00 15.97 6.02
CA HIS A 66 -15.25 15.18 4.79
C HIS A 66 -14.34 13.92 4.68
N GLY A 67 -13.47 13.70 5.67
CA GLY A 67 -12.56 12.57 5.75
C GLY A 67 -13.25 11.28 6.17
N GLU A 68 -12.85 10.20 5.50
CA GLU A 68 -13.17 8.82 5.90
C GLU A 68 -12.16 7.86 5.27
N ILE A 69 -11.67 6.90 6.04
CA ILE A 69 -10.90 5.77 5.49
C ILE A 69 -11.85 4.77 4.83
N ARG A 70 -11.66 4.54 3.53
CA ARG A 70 -12.54 3.73 2.68
C ARG A 70 -12.00 2.33 2.36
N ARG A 71 -10.73 2.07 2.66
CA ARG A 71 -10.09 0.75 2.51
C ARG A 71 -8.91 0.61 3.46
N VAL A 72 -8.94 -0.42 4.29
CA VAL A 72 -7.86 -0.80 5.21
C VAL A 72 -7.21 -2.09 4.72
N ASN A 73 -5.94 -2.01 4.34
CA ASN A 73 -5.11 -3.18 4.06
C ASN A 73 -4.32 -3.56 5.33
N ILE A 74 -3.87 -4.81 5.41
CA ILE A 74 -3.09 -5.31 6.55
C ILE A 74 -1.74 -5.79 6.06
N ASN A 75 -0.67 -5.41 6.76
CA ASN A 75 0.63 -6.06 6.67
C ASN A 75 0.99 -6.61 8.05
N ALA A 76 0.90 -7.93 8.21
CA ALA A 76 1.16 -8.60 9.47
C ALA A 76 1.73 -10.00 9.25
N ALA A 77 2.14 -10.64 10.35
CA ALA A 77 2.61 -12.02 10.32
C ALA A 77 1.52 -13.00 9.82
N PRO A 78 1.90 -14.14 9.22
CA PRO A 78 0.95 -15.16 8.81
C PRO A 78 0.13 -15.69 9.99
N MET A 79 -1.17 -15.90 9.75
CA MET A 79 -2.12 -16.47 10.71
C MET A 79 -2.56 -17.86 10.25
N ASP A 80 -3.33 -18.54 11.10
CA ASP A 80 -4.14 -19.67 10.68
C ASP A 80 -5.44 -19.18 9.99
N GLU A 81 -6.20 -20.12 9.43
CA GLU A 81 -7.43 -19.77 8.71
C GLU A 81 -8.52 -19.16 9.60
N ALA A 82 -8.57 -19.54 10.88
CA ALA A 82 -9.49 -18.95 11.84
C ALA A 82 -9.17 -17.47 12.09
N GLY A 83 -7.89 -17.15 12.30
CA GLY A 83 -7.44 -15.77 12.45
C GLY A 83 -7.71 -14.93 11.21
N TYR A 84 -7.45 -15.46 10.02
CA TYR A 84 -7.79 -14.77 8.77
C TYR A 84 -9.29 -14.51 8.63
N ARG A 85 -10.16 -15.48 8.95
CA ARG A 85 -11.62 -15.30 8.93
C ARG A 85 -12.05 -14.18 9.89
N THR A 86 -11.48 -14.14 11.09
CA THR A 86 -11.75 -13.08 12.08
C THR A 86 -11.41 -11.70 11.54
N VAL A 87 -10.22 -11.53 10.94
CA VAL A 87 -9.83 -10.22 10.40
C VAL A 87 -10.58 -9.87 9.12
N LYS A 88 -10.86 -10.84 8.24
CA LYS A 88 -11.69 -10.64 7.05
C LYS A 88 -13.08 -10.13 7.41
N ALA A 89 -13.69 -10.67 8.47
CA ALA A 89 -15.00 -10.23 8.96
C ALA A 89 -15.02 -8.76 9.44
N ALA A 90 -13.86 -8.17 9.75
CA ALA A 90 -13.74 -6.73 10.05
C ALA A 90 -13.75 -5.84 8.78
N GLY A 91 -13.77 -6.42 7.58
CA GLY A 91 -13.85 -5.68 6.32
C GLY A 91 -12.50 -5.18 5.81
N ILE A 92 -11.44 -5.99 5.91
CA ILE A 92 -10.16 -5.63 5.30
C ILE A 92 -10.22 -5.69 3.77
N GLY A 93 -9.40 -4.86 3.12
CA GLY A 93 -9.13 -4.91 1.69
C GLY A 93 -8.15 -6.04 1.37
N THR A 94 -6.85 -5.76 1.46
CA THR A 94 -5.79 -6.70 1.09
C THR A 94 -5.00 -7.18 2.30
N TRP A 95 -4.76 -8.49 2.41
CA TRP A 95 -3.79 -9.04 3.35
C TRP A 95 -2.41 -9.20 2.70
N GLN A 96 -1.39 -8.58 3.26
CA GLN A 96 -0.03 -8.56 2.72
C GLN A 96 0.93 -9.36 3.59
N ILE A 97 1.69 -10.25 2.96
CA ILE A 97 2.79 -10.98 3.57
C ILE A 97 4.00 -10.84 2.66
N PHE A 98 5.05 -10.23 3.19
CA PHE A 98 6.33 -10.25 2.51
C PHE A 98 7.02 -11.57 2.87
N GLN A 99 7.43 -12.32 1.86
CA GLN A 99 8.28 -13.50 2.05
C GLN A 99 9.67 -13.07 2.52
N GLU A 100 10.02 -11.80 2.32
CA GLU A 100 11.32 -11.18 2.62
C GLU A 100 12.40 -11.66 1.68
N THR A 101 12.67 -12.97 1.67
CA THR A 101 13.57 -13.66 0.74
C THR A 101 13.04 -15.07 0.50
N TYR A 102 12.98 -15.47 -0.77
CA TYR A 102 12.66 -16.83 -1.17
C TYR A 102 13.84 -17.78 -0.99
N HIS A 103 15.08 -17.27 -0.85
CA HIS A 103 16.26 -18.10 -0.70
C HIS A 103 16.34 -18.70 0.70
N HIS A 104 16.17 -20.02 0.81
CA HIS A 104 16.04 -20.74 2.07
C HIS A 104 17.19 -20.50 3.06
N ALA A 105 18.45 -20.57 2.59
CA ALA A 105 19.60 -20.39 3.47
C ALA A 105 19.71 -18.95 4.01
N THR A 106 19.44 -17.95 3.16
CA THR A 106 19.39 -16.54 3.57
C THR A 106 18.23 -16.30 4.54
N TYR A 107 17.06 -16.90 4.28
CA TYR A 107 15.93 -16.78 5.19
C TYR A 107 16.28 -17.32 6.58
N ALA A 108 16.84 -18.53 6.65
CA ALA A 108 17.23 -19.17 7.92
C ALA A 108 18.29 -18.37 8.68
N SER A 109 19.27 -17.77 7.97
CA SER A 109 20.30 -16.96 8.62
C SER A 109 19.78 -15.63 9.17
N LEU A 110 18.75 -15.05 8.53
CA LEU A 110 18.21 -13.75 8.93
C LEU A 110 17.07 -13.82 9.96
N HIS A 111 16.43 -15.00 10.08
CA HIS A 111 15.31 -15.30 10.96
C HIS A 111 15.67 -16.40 11.96
N PRO A 112 16.21 -16.03 13.14
CA PRO A 112 16.73 -17.00 14.11
C PRO A 112 15.70 -18.04 14.52
N ALA A 113 16.15 -19.29 14.66
CA ALA A 113 15.35 -20.40 15.17
C ALA A 113 14.70 -20.08 16.52
N GLY A 114 13.53 -20.69 16.79
CA GLY A 114 12.75 -20.43 17.99
C GLY A 114 11.87 -19.16 17.93
N THR A 115 11.97 -18.37 16.85
CA THR A 115 11.01 -17.30 16.56
C THR A 115 9.88 -17.81 15.66
N ARG A 116 8.68 -17.24 15.77
CA ARG A 116 7.56 -17.57 14.87
C ARG A 116 7.92 -17.31 13.40
N LYS A 117 8.66 -16.23 13.12
CA LYS A 117 9.14 -15.90 11.77
C LYS A 117 10.12 -16.93 11.20
N ALA A 118 10.82 -17.74 12.01
CA ALA A 118 11.80 -18.69 11.52
C ALA A 118 11.20 -19.79 10.62
N ASP A 119 9.91 -20.09 10.79
CA ASP A 119 9.23 -21.08 9.98
C ASP A 119 8.94 -20.54 8.56
N TYR A 120 9.88 -20.85 7.66
CA TYR A 120 9.81 -20.49 6.25
C TYR A 120 8.52 -21.00 5.58
N ARG A 121 8.12 -22.26 5.85
CA ARG A 121 6.98 -22.88 5.19
C ARG A 121 5.66 -22.31 5.71
N TRP A 122 5.59 -22.03 7.00
CA TRP A 122 4.46 -21.33 7.61
C TRP A 122 4.25 -19.96 6.96
N ARG A 123 5.33 -19.19 6.74
CA ARG A 123 5.26 -17.89 6.06
C ARG A 123 4.92 -18.00 4.59
N LEU A 124 5.61 -18.87 3.85
CA LEU A 124 5.40 -19.03 2.40
C LEU A 124 3.96 -19.42 2.08
N SER A 125 3.38 -20.35 2.84
CA SER A 125 2.00 -20.80 2.63
C SER A 125 0.92 -19.89 3.23
N GLY A 126 1.30 -18.78 3.88
CA GLY A 126 0.41 -17.89 4.61
C GLY A 126 -0.69 -17.26 3.76
N LEU A 127 -0.34 -16.76 2.57
CA LEU A 127 -1.34 -16.17 1.67
C LEU A 127 -2.29 -17.21 1.07
N GLY A 128 -1.81 -18.44 0.86
CA GLY A 128 -2.68 -19.55 0.48
C GLY A 128 -3.70 -19.91 1.57
N ARG A 129 -3.31 -19.84 2.85
CA ARG A 129 -4.26 -19.93 3.98
C ARG A 129 -5.24 -18.77 4.00
N ALA A 130 -4.77 -17.54 3.77
CA ALA A 130 -5.62 -16.36 3.72
C ALA A 130 -6.70 -16.47 2.63
N MET A 131 -6.32 -16.91 1.43
CA MET A 131 -7.27 -17.13 0.33
C MET A 131 -8.32 -18.20 0.67
N ARG A 132 -7.92 -19.34 1.26
CA ARG A 132 -8.88 -20.36 1.74
C ARG A 132 -9.82 -19.86 2.84
N ALA A 133 -9.37 -18.87 3.60
CA ALA A 133 -10.17 -18.21 4.63
C ALA A 133 -11.09 -17.09 4.08
N GLY A 134 -11.11 -16.84 2.76
CA GLY A 134 -11.94 -15.80 2.13
C GLY A 134 -11.27 -14.42 2.04
N CYS A 135 -9.94 -14.34 2.20
CA CYS A 135 -9.18 -13.14 1.85
C CYS A 135 -8.85 -13.15 0.35
N ASP A 136 -9.79 -12.69 -0.47
CA ASP A 136 -9.70 -12.75 -1.93
C ASP A 136 -8.63 -11.82 -2.53
N ASP A 137 -8.32 -10.71 -1.84
CA ASP A 137 -7.22 -9.82 -2.21
C ASP A 137 -6.01 -10.08 -1.29
N VAL A 138 -4.92 -10.57 -1.87
CA VAL A 138 -3.65 -10.77 -1.16
C VAL A 138 -2.50 -9.98 -1.79
N GLY A 139 -1.49 -9.65 -0.98
CA GLY A 139 -0.30 -8.95 -1.43
C GLY A 139 0.98 -9.71 -1.13
N LEU A 140 1.76 -9.98 -2.16
CA LEU A 140 3.11 -10.53 -2.03
C LEU A 140 4.12 -9.42 -1.74
N GLY A 141 5.28 -9.80 -1.23
CA GLY A 141 6.44 -8.92 -1.33
C GLY A 141 7.77 -9.57 -0.98
N VAL A 142 8.84 -8.89 -1.36
CA VAL A 142 10.24 -9.25 -1.12
C VAL A 142 10.96 -8.01 -0.64
N LEU A 143 11.89 -8.19 0.31
CA LEU A 143 12.81 -7.15 0.72
C LEU A 143 14.09 -7.28 -0.12
N PHE A 144 14.19 -6.48 -1.19
CA PHE A 144 15.34 -6.48 -2.08
C PHE A 144 16.58 -5.94 -1.36
N GLY A 145 17.71 -6.64 -1.44
CA GLY A 145 18.88 -6.34 -0.62
C GLY A 145 19.27 -7.48 0.33
N LEU A 146 18.44 -8.50 0.48
CA LEU A 146 18.76 -9.67 1.31
C LEU A 146 19.48 -10.78 0.52
N HIS A 147 19.23 -10.88 -0.78
CA HIS A 147 19.81 -11.88 -1.68
C HIS A 147 19.79 -11.38 -3.14
N ASP A 148 20.25 -12.20 -4.10
CA ASP A 148 20.23 -11.88 -5.54
C ASP A 148 18.81 -11.54 -5.99
N TRP A 149 18.62 -10.31 -6.46
CA TRP A 149 17.32 -9.81 -6.88
C TRP A 149 16.69 -10.63 -8.02
N ARG A 150 17.49 -11.28 -8.87
CA ARG A 150 17.00 -12.12 -9.97
C ARG A 150 16.33 -13.37 -9.43
N PHE A 151 16.95 -13.99 -8.41
CA PHE A 151 16.37 -15.13 -7.71
C PHE A 151 15.06 -14.74 -7.02
N GLU A 152 15.05 -13.57 -6.38
CA GLU A 152 13.86 -13.10 -5.67
C GLU A 152 12.71 -12.73 -6.62
N VAL A 153 12.99 -12.13 -7.77
CA VAL A 153 11.98 -11.87 -8.82
C VAL A 153 11.41 -13.17 -9.36
N LEU A 154 12.26 -14.18 -9.60
CA LEU A 154 11.80 -15.50 -10.00
C LEU A 154 10.86 -16.10 -8.94
N GLY A 155 11.22 -16.01 -7.66
CA GLY A 155 10.38 -16.44 -6.55
C GLY A 155 9.03 -15.73 -6.49
N LEU A 156 9.01 -14.40 -6.67
CA LEU A 156 7.78 -13.61 -6.73
C LEU A 156 6.86 -14.07 -7.87
N ILE A 157 7.39 -14.23 -9.08
CA ILE A 157 6.62 -14.63 -10.25
C ILE A 157 6.10 -16.06 -10.09
N ALA A 158 6.94 -16.98 -9.58
CA ALA A 158 6.54 -18.36 -9.30
C ALA A 158 5.42 -18.41 -8.25
N HIS A 159 5.52 -17.62 -7.17
CA HIS A 159 4.48 -17.56 -6.14
C HIS A 159 3.19 -16.93 -6.67
N ALA A 160 3.27 -15.85 -7.45
CA ALA A 160 2.10 -15.25 -8.07
C ALA A 160 1.39 -16.24 -9.02
N THR A 161 2.17 -17.01 -9.78
CA THR A 161 1.68 -18.08 -10.66
C THR A 161 1.00 -19.19 -9.87
N TYR A 162 1.63 -19.66 -8.78
CA TYR A 162 1.03 -20.65 -7.89
C TYR A 162 -0.32 -20.18 -7.32
N LEU A 163 -0.41 -18.94 -6.84
CA LEU A 163 -1.66 -18.43 -6.29
C LEU A 163 -2.76 -18.40 -7.35
N ARG A 164 -2.44 -17.92 -8.56
CA ARG A 164 -3.36 -17.92 -9.69
C ARG A 164 -3.82 -19.34 -10.05
N ASP A 165 -2.91 -20.29 -10.13
CA ASP A 165 -3.24 -21.64 -10.60
C ASP A 165 -4.02 -22.44 -9.54
N CYS A 166 -3.72 -22.25 -8.25
CA CYS A 166 -4.39 -22.96 -7.16
C CYS A 166 -5.70 -22.31 -6.70
N TYR A 167 -5.81 -20.98 -6.79
CA TYR A 167 -6.95 -20.21 -6.26
C TYR A 167 -7.67 -19.38 -7.31
N ARG A 168 -7.36 -19.58 -8.60
CA ARG A 168 -7.92 -18.88 -9.77
C ARG A 168 -7.75 -17.35 -9.76
N CYS A 169 -7.08 -16.81 -8.75
CA CYS A 169 -6.73 -15.42 -8.61
C CYS A 169 -5.27 -15.29 -8.15
N GLY A 170 -4.50 -14.50 -8.88
CA GLY A 170 -3.15 -14.12 -8.46
C GLY A 170 -3.20 -13.09 -7.31
N PRO A 171 -2.02 -12.60 -6.88
CA PRO A 171 -1.96 -11.51 -5.92
C PRO A 171 -2.56 -10.22 -6.49
N HIS A 172 -3.31 -9.50 -5.66
CA HIS A 172 -3.83 -8.17 -5.99
C HIS A 172 -2.68 -7.16 -6.10
N THR A 173 -1.65 -7.31 -5.26
CA THR A 173 -0.46 -6.44 -5.27
C THR A 173 0.85 -7.19 -5.05
N ILE A 174 1.94 -6.67 -5.59
CA ILE A 174 3.31 -7.01 -5.19
C ILE A 174 3.99 -5.75 -4.67
N SER A 175 4.56 -5.86 -3.48
CA SER A 175 5.46 -4.85 -2.90
C SER A 175 6.90 -5.32 -3.05
N PHE A 176 7.80 -4.39 -3.38
CA PHE A 176 9.21 -4.70 -3.65
C PHE A 176 10.12 -3.68 -2.96
N PRO A 177 9.98 -3.47 -1.62
CA PRO A 177 10.82 -2.53 -0.90
C PRO A 177 12.31 -2.89 -1.04
N ARG A 178 13.16 -1.88 -1.24
CA ARG A 178 14.61 -2.04 -1.02
C ARG A 178 14.93 -1.99 0.46
N LEU A 179 15.94 -2.75 0.85
CA LEU A 179 16.56 -2.67 2.16
C LEU A 179 17.08 -1.24 2.35
N ARG A 180 16.69 -0.63 3.47
CA ARG A 180 17.06 0.73 3.85
C ARG A 180 17.72 0.69 5.21
N PRO A 181 18.66 1.62 5.51
CA PRO A 181 19.27 1.72 6.82
C PRO A 181 18.20 1.76 7.92
N ALA A 182 18.51 1.15 9.05
CA ALA A 182 17.65 1.07 10.22
C ALA A 182 18.52 0.99 11.47
N SER A 183 17.98 1.37 12.63
CA SER A 183 18.72 1.34 13.90
C SER A 183 19.30 -0.06 14.18
N GLY A 184 20.60 -0.09 14.47
CA GLY A 184 21.36 -1.30 14.77
C GLY A 184 21.57 -2.27 13.60
N MET A 185 21.36 -1.84 12.35
CA MET A 185 21.50 -2.71 11.18
C MET A 185 22.71 -2.32 10.32
N GLU A 186 23.47 -3.34 9.89
CA GLU A 186 24.43 -3.24 8.79
C GLU A 186 23.83 -3.87 7.52
N VAL A 187 24.00 -3.18 6.39
CA VAL A 187 23.55 -3.66 5.08
C VAL A 187 24.71 -4.42 4.43
N ASP A 188 24.50 -5.68 4.02
CA ASP A 188 25.49 -6.39 3.19
C ASP A 188 25.53 -5.72 1.80
N PRO A 189 26.63 -5.05 1.42
CA PRO A 189 26.70 -4.31 0.16
C PRO A 189 26.61 -5.24 -1.07
N ARG A 190 26.89 -6.55 -0.91
CA ARG A 190 26.89 -7.53 -1.99
C ARG A 190 25.53 -7.67 -2.67
N TRP A 191 24.46 -7.54 -1.89
CA TRP A 191 23.09 -7.73 -2.37
C TRP A 191 22.35 -6.42 -2.61
N GLN A 192 23.02 -5.28 -2.41
CA GLN A 192 22.42 -3.97 -2.59
C GLN A 192 21.92 -3.79 -4.03
N VAL A 193 20.63 -3.45 -4.16
CA VAL A 193 19.99 -3.23 -5.45
C VAL A 193 20.13 -1.78 -5.86
N ARG A 194 20.77 -1.54 -7.01
CA ARG A 194 20.96 -0.21 -7.60
C ARG A 194 19.68 0.31 -8.25
N ASP A 195 19.62 1.60 -8.52
CA ASP A 195 18.42 2.26 -9.09
C ASP A 195 18.04 1.68 -10.47
N GLU A 196 19.01 1.44 -11.35
CA GLU A 196 18.80 0.79 -12.65
C GLU A 196 18.22 -0.62 -12.52
N GLU A 197 18.67 -1.37 -11.51
CA GLU A 197 18.20 -2.72 -11.23
C GLU A 197 16.79 -2.70 -10.66
N MET A 198 16.48 -1.71 -9.81
CA MET A 198 15.14 -1.46 -9.29
C MET A 198 14.15 -1.18 -10.42
N LEU A 199 14.49 -0.30 -11.37
CA LEU A 199 13.67 -0.03 -12.54
C LEU A 199 13.50 -1.27 -13.42
N ARG A 200 14.56 -2.08 -13.56
CA ARG A 200 14.50 -3.36 -14.28
C ARG A 200 13.58 -4.38 -13.60
N ILE A 201 13.62 -4.48 -12.27
CA ILE A 201 12.71 -5.33 -11.48
C ILE A 201 11.26 -4.91 -11.73
N ILE A 202 10.97 -3.61 -11.67
CA ILE A 202 9.62 -3.07 -11.90
C ILE A 202 9.14 -3.44 -13.31
N ALA A 203 9.99 -3.23 -14.32
CA ALA A 203 9.67 -3.55 -15.71
C ALA A 203 9.36 -5.05 -15.89
N ILE A 204 10.20 -5.92 -15.33
CA ILE A 204 10.02 -7.38 -15.40
C ILE A 204 8.70 -7.77 -14.73
N LEU A 205 8.43 -7.27 -13.52
CA LEU A 205 7.18 -7.58 -12.79
C LEU A 205 5.95 -7.07 -13.54
N ARG A 206 5.99 -5.85 -14.09
CA ARG A 206 4.87 -5.30 -14.87
C ARG A 206 4.57 -6.13 -16.12
N LEU A 207 5.59 -6.68 -16.78
CA LEU A 207 5.41 -7.55 -17.94
C LEU A 207 4.95 -8.96 -17.55
N ALA A 208 5.47 -9.52 -16.45
CA ALA A 208 5.18 -10.89 -16.03
C ALA A 208 3.79 -11.04 -15.39
N VAL A 209 3.32 -10.04 -14.64
CA VAL A 209 2.03 -10.05 -13.93
C VAL A 209 1.25 -8.75 -14.18
N PRO A 210 0.81 -8.50 -15.43
CA PRO A 210 0.35 -7.19 -15.88
C PRO A 210 -0.89 -6.64 -15.15
N TYR A 211 -1.71 -7.50 -14.56
CA TYR A 211 -2.93 -7.10 -13.85
C TYR A 211 -2.73 -6.97 -12.33
N THR A 212 -1.57 -7.38 -11.81
CA THR A 212 -1.21 -7.19 -10.42
C THR A 212 -0.74 -5.76 -10.20
N GLY A 213 -1.20 -5.14 -9.12
CA GLY A 213 -0.73 -3.82 -8.71
C GLY A 213 0.71 -3.87 -8.22
N LEU A 214 1.51 -2.88 -8.56
CA LEU A 214 2.89 -2.73 -8.07
C LEU A 214 2.92 -1.58 -7.07
N ILE A 215 3.35 -1.87 -5.83
CA ILE A 215 3.43 -0.90 -4.73
C ILE A 215 4.88 -0.44 -4.55
N LEU A 216 5.12 0.86 -4.69
CA LEU A 216 6.39 1.52 -4.39
C LEU A 216 6.24 2.45 -3.19
N THR A 217 7.05 2.26 -2.15
CA THR A 217 6.95 3.05 -0.93
C THR A 217 7.92 4.24 -0.91
N ALA A 218 7.75 5.13 0.06
CA ALA A 218 8.57 6.29 0.34
C ALA A 218 9.96 5.92 0.89
N ARG A 219 10.34 4.63 0.79
CA ARG A 219 11.74 4.19 0.88
C ARG A 219 12.55 4.78 -0.26
N GLU A 220 11.94 5.00 -1.41
CA GLU A 220 12.63 5.51 -2.60
C GLU A 220 12.60 7.03 -2.65
N PRO A 221 13.68 7.67 -3.14
CA PRO A 221 13.71 9.12 -3.32
C PRO A 221 12.77 9.56 -4.45
N ALA A 222 12.27 10.79 -4.34
CA ALA A 222 11.30 11.38 -5.28
C ALA A 222 11.66 11.16 -6.76
N GLU A 223 12.94 11.35 -7.12
CA GLU A 223 13.42 11.19 -8.50
C GLU A 223 13.25 9.77 -9.03
N LEU A 224 13.64 8.76 -8.24
CA LEU A 224 13.46 7.36 -8.63
C LEU A 224 11.98 6.99 -8.69
N ARG A 225 11.15 7.55 -7.80
CA ARG A 225 9.71 7.31 -7.81
C ARG A 225 9.06 7.77 -9.12
N ARG A 226 9.45 8.93 -9.65
CA ARG A 226 8.97 9.43 -10.96
C ARG A 226 9.25 8.44 -12.08
N GLN A 227 10.50 7.96 -12.16
CA GLN A 227 10.90 6.97 -13.17
C GLN A 227 10.15 5.64 -12.98
N ALA A 228 10.00 5.19 -11.74
CA ALA A 228 9.31 3.95 -11.41
C ALA A 228 7.81 3.97 -11.77
N ILE A 229 7.13 5.12 -11.62
CA ILE A 229 5.73 5.31 -12.03
C ILE A 229 5.59 5.10 -13.53
N ALA A 230 6.43 5.75 -14.34
CA ALA A 230 6.44 5.59 -15.78
C ALA A 230 6.70 4.12 -16.22
N MET A 231 7.42 3.34 -15.42
CA MET A 231 7.74 1.93 -15.70
C MET A 231 6.64 0.94 -15.30
N GLY A 232 5.60 1.39 -14.58
CA GLY A 232 4.45 0.57 -14.26
C GLY A 232 4.17 0.41 -12.77
N VAL A 233 4.71 1.24 -11.87
CA VAL A 233 4.17 1.34 -10.52
C VAL A 233 2.72 1.82 -10.58
N SER A 234 1.83 1.22 -9.79
CA SER A 234 0.39 1.56 -9.80
C SER A 234 -0.12 2.11 -8.47
N GLN A 235 0.66 1.94 -7.40
CA GLN A 235 0.31 2.42 -6.07
C GLN A 235 1.58 2.93 -5.38
N ILE A 236 1.45 4.10 -4.77
CA ILE A 236 2.50 4.69 -3.94
C ILE A 236 1.90 5.17 -2.62
N ASP A 237 2.72 5.22 -1.57
CA ASP A 237 2.41 5.97 -0.35
C ASP A 237 2.80 7.46 -0.50
N ALA A 238 2.35 8.33 0.38
CA ALA A 238 2.72 9.75 0.37
C ALA A 238 2.49 10.33 1.76
N GLY A 239 3.28 11.35 2.15
CA GLY A 239 3.20 11.94 3.49
C GLY A 239 3.43 10.92 4.62
N SER A 240 4.19 9.86 4.35
CA SER A 240 4.29 8.70 5.25
C SER A 240 5.08 9.01 6.52
N ARG A 241 4.58 8.44 7.63
CA ARG A 241 5.25 8.34 8.92
C ARG A 241 5.38 6.85 9.25
N ILE A 242 6.55 6.45 9.72
CA ILE A 242 6.90 5.04 9.95
C ILE A 242 7.29 4.75 11.40
N GLU A 243 7.30 5.79 12.22
CA GLU A 243 7.31 5.77 13.66
C GLU A 243 5.91 5.60 14.24
N ILE A 244 5.82 4.90 15.38
CA ILE A 244 4.54 4.61 16.04
C ILE A 244 4.03 5.87 16.73
N GLY A 245 2.95 6.46 16.19
CA GLY A 245 2.38 7.73 16.64
C GLY A 245 2.78 8.96 15.80
N GLY A 246 3.57 8.76 14.74
CA GLY A 246 4.21 9.85 14.00
C GLY A 246 3.29 10.88 13.33
N TYR A 247 2.04 10.52 13.02
CA TYR A 247 1.13 11.46 12.34
C TYR A 247 0.63 12.58 13.25
N THR A 248 0.61 12.39 14.57
CA THR A 248 0.18 13.40 15.54
C THR A 248 1.35 14.11 16.22
N GLU A 249 2.47 13.42 16.43
CA GLU A 249 3.57 13.93 17.26
C GLU A 249 4.57 14.80 16.50
N CYS A 250 4.77 14.52 15.21
CA CYS A 250 5.79 15.20 14.41
C CYS A 250 5.22 16.36 13.55
N GLY A 251 3.88 16.51 13.47
CA GLY A 251 3.26 17.49 12.58
C GLY A 251 3.75 17.34 11.13
N ASP A 252 3.91 18.46 10.42
CA ASP A 252 4.47 18.48 9.06
C ASP A 252 6.02 18.54 9.02
N ALA A 253 6.67 18.87 10.14
CA ALA A 253 8.11 18.85 10.26
C ALA A 253 8.62 17.41 10.40
N GLN A 254 9.08 16.81 9.30
CA GLN A 254 9.60 15.44 9.33
C GLN A 254 11.02 15.39 9.90
N VAL A 255 11.14 15.04 11.18
CA VAL A 255 12.42 14.71 11.81
C VAL A 255 12.52 13.20 11.92
N GLN A 256 13.43 12.60 11.15
CA GLN A 256 13.66 11.16 11.20
C GLN A 256 14.47 10.78 12.44
N VAL A 257 13.87 9.99 13.33
CA VAL A 257 14.49 9.50 14.57
C VAL A 257 14.65 7.99 14.45
N ALA A 258 15.87 7.53 14.17
CA ALA A 258 16.15 6.14 13.79
C ALA A 258 15.69 5.10 14.83
N GLU A 259 15.65 5.46 16.12
CA GLU A 259 15.22 4.60 17.23
C GLU A 259 13.70 4.41 17.30
N ARG A 260 12.93 5.29 16.65
CA ARG A 260 11.46 5.27 16.62
C ARG A 260 10.90 4.74 15.30
N GLU A 261 11.71 4.72 14.25
CA GLU A 261 11.33 4.31 12.90
C GLU A 261 11.69 2.86 12.57
N GLN A 262 10.94 2.23 11.67
CA GLN A 262 11.25 0.88 11.20
C GLN A 262 12.49 0.84 10.28
N PHE A 263 12.70 1.89 9.50
CA PHE A 263 13.76 2.08 8.49
C PHE A 263 13.89 3.58 8.17
N GLN A 264 14.83 4.02 7.33
CA GLN A 264 14.87 5.41 6.85
C GLN A 264 14.06 5.61 5.56
N LEU A 265 13.24 6.66 5.51
CA LEU A 265 12.52 7.10 4.32
C LEU A 265 13.46 7.84 3.35
N GLY A 266 13.18 7.68 2.06
CA GLY A 266 13.83 8.41 0.96
C GLY A 266 12.99 9.59 0.44
N ASP A 267 11.69 9.65 0.75
CA ASP A 267 10.80 10.73 0.35
C ASP A 267 9.96 11.21 1.54
N LEU A 268 10.21 12.46 1.95
CA LEU A 268 9.63 13.10 3.13
C LEU A 268 8.55 14.14 2.77
N ARG A 269 8.22 14.25 1.48
CA ARG A 269 7.25 15.24 1.00
C ARG A 269 5.86 14.98 1.56
N SER A 270 5.13 16.06 1.79
CA SER A 270 3.72 16.02 2.17
C SER A 270 2.86 15.38 1.07
N LEU A 271 1.64 14.99 1.42
CA LEU A 271 0.69 14.46 0.43
C LEU A 271 0.42 15.50 -0.68
N ASP A 272 0.22 16.78 -0.34
CA ASP A 272 -0.07 17.82 -1.33
C ASP A 272 1.07 18.02 -2.34
N GLU A 273 2.32 18.00 -1.86
CA GLU A 273 3.51 18.10 -2.74
C GLU A 273 3.64 16.88 -3.67
N VAL A 274 3.37 15.67 -3.18
CA VAL A 274 3.38 14.47 -4.03
C VAL A 274 2.27 14.52 -5.05
N ILE A 275 1.05 14.96 -4.67
CA ILE A 275 -0.07 15.14 -5.60
C ILE A 275 0.29 16.18 -6.66
N ALA A 276 0.86 17.32 -6.28
CA ALA A 276 1.29 18.35 -7.21
C ALA A 276 2.35 17.84 -8.21
N ASP A 277 3.35 17.10 -7.74
CA ASP A 277 4.39 16.49 -8.58
C ASP A 277 3.82 15.51 -9.60
N LEU A 278 2.87 14.66 -9.19
CA LEU A 278 2.17 13.74 -10.09
C LEU A 278 1.36 14.49 -11.15
N LEU A 279 0.59 15.51 -10.73
CA LEU A 279 -0.22 16.32 -11.65
C LEU A 279 0.65 17.09 -12.65
N ALA A 280 1.81 17.59 -12.22
CA ALA A 280 2.77 18.26 -13.10
C ALA A 280 3.37 17.33 -14.17
N GLN A 281 3.45 16.03 -13.86
CA GLN A 281 3.85 14.98 -14.81
C GLN A 281 2.71 14.53 -15.73
N GLY A 282 1.49 15.02 -15.53
CA GLY A 282 0.30 14.61 -16.28
C GLY A 282 -0.34 13.31 -15.77
N GLU A 283 0.10 12.79 -14.62
CA GLU A 283 -0.52 11.64 -13.97
C GLU A 283 -1.82 12.03 -13.26
N VAL A 284 -2.68 11.04 -13.01
CA VAL A 284 -3.96 11.23 -12.29
C VAL A 284 -3.90 10.54 -10.94
N PRO A 285 -3.59 11.26 -9.85
CA PRO A 285 -3.66 10.69 -8.51
C PRO A 285 -5.07 10.21 -8.20
N SER A 286 -5.18 9.08 -7.49
CA SER A 286 -6.48 8.50 -7.17
C SER A 286 -6.52 7.92 -5.75
N PHE A 287 -7.64 8.18 -5.08
CA PHE A 287 -7.97 7.59 -3.79
C PHE A 287 -9.10 6.56 -3.90
N CYS A 288 -9.32 6.02 -5.11
CA CYS A 288 -10.44 5.14 -5.44
C CYS A 288 -10.46 3.88 -4.57
N THR A 289 -11.66 3.54 -4.10
CA THR A 289 -12.00 2.27 -3.43
C THR A 289 -13.25 1.62 -4.02
N GLY A 290 -13.70 2.06 -5.20
CA GLY A 290 -14.95 1.60 -5.83
C GLY A 290 -15.01 0.10 -6.09
N CYS A 291 -13.89 -0.54 -6.47
CA CYS A 291 -13.86 -2.00 -6.65
C CYS A 291 -14.20 -2.73 -5.34
N TYR A 292 -13.65 -2.27 -4.22
CA TYR A 292 -13.91 -2.85 -2.90
C TYR A 292 -15.40 -2.69 -2.53
N ARG A 293 -15.97 -1.49 -2.71
CA ARG A 293 -17.38 -1.20 -2.36
C ARG A 293 -18.40 -1.92 -3.24
N LEU A 294 -18.03 -2.24 -4.47
CA LEU A 294 -18.87 -2.96 -5.43
C LEU A 294 -18.64 -4.48 -5.44
N GLY A 295 -17.86 -5.01 -4.48
CA GLY A 295 -17.58 -6.45 -4.41
C GLY A 295 -16.73 -6.99 -5.58
N ARG A 296 -16.00 -6.11 -6.28
CA ARG A 296 -15.05 -6.48 -7.34
C ARG A 296 -13.70 -6.82 -6.67
N THR A 297 -13.64 -7.95 -5.99
CA THR A 297 -12.44 -8.50 -5.32
C THR A 297 -12.08 -9.86 -5.91
N GLY A 298 -10.83 -10.30 -5.73
CA GLY A 298 -10.40 -11.62 -6.18
C GLY A 298 -10.67 -11.90 -7.68
N GLU A 299 -11.28 -13.04 -7.98
CA GLU A 299 -11.62 -13.47 -9.36
C GLU A 299 -12.49 -12.42 -10.09
N HIS A 300 -13.49 -11.84 -9.42
CA HIS A 300 -14.37 -10.84 -10.04
C HIS A 300 -13.57 -9.61 -10.50
N PHE A 301 -12.56 -9.18 -9.75
CA PHE A 301 -11.70 -8.07 -10.20
C PHE A 301 -10.97 -8.44 -11.51
N MET A 302 -10.45 -9.66 -11.59
CA MET A 302 -9.69 -10.14 -12.74
C MET A 302 -10.54 -10.24 -14.00
N GLU A 303 -11.83 -10.60 -13.89
CA GLU A 303 -12.78 -10.60 -15.01
C GLU A 303 -12.95 -9.23 -15.67
N TYR A 304 -12.83 -8.14 -14.91
CA TYR A 304 -12.85 -6.78 -15.47
C TYR A 304 -11.49 -6.31 -15.95
N ALA A 305 -10.43 -6.67 -15.23
CA ALA A 305 -9.06 -6.22 -15.49
C ALA A 305 -8.48 -6.87 -16.76
N VAL A 306 -8.58 -8.20 -16.88
CA VAL A 306 -7.95 -8.98 -17.96
C VAL A 306 -8.42 -8.55 -19.35
N PRO A 307 -9.72 -8.40 -19.62
CA PRO A 307 -10.22 -7.94 -20.92
C PRO A 307 -10.04 -6.44 -21.17
N GLY A 308 -9.47 -5.68 -20.22
CA GLY A 308 -9.26 -4.24 -20.33
C GLY A 308 -10.53 -3.40 -20.08
N PHE A 309 -11.61 -3.99 -19.55
CA PHE A 309 -12.82 -3.25 -19.22
C PHE A 309 -12.66 -2.33 -18.01
N ILE A 310 -11.71 -2.64 -17.13
CA ILE A 310 -11.47 -1.88 -15.90
C ILE A 310 -11.22 -0.38 -16.15
N ARG A 311 -10.62 -0.02 -17.29
CA ARG A 311 -10.38 1.40 -17.67
C ARG A 311 -11.66 2.24 -17.76
N LYS A 312 -12.80 1.60 -18.07
CA LYS A 312 -14.11 2.27 -18.13
C LYS A 312 -14.59 2.74 -16.75
N PHE A 313 -14.04 2.17 -15.68
CA PHE A 313 -14.40 2.44 -14.29
C PHE A 313 -13.29 3.19 -13.56
N CYS A 314 -12.03 2.80 -13.76
CA CYS A 314 -10.87 3.38 -13.07
C CYS A 314 -10.72 4.88 -13.34
N THR A 315 -10.70 5.32 -14.61
CA THR A 315 -10.46 6.74 -14.91
C THR A 315 -11.58 7.63 -14.37
N PRO A 316 -12.88 7.33 -14.57
CA PRO A 316 -13.95 8.09 -13.91
C PRO A 316 -13.81 8.18 -12.39
N ASN A 317 -13.51 7.06 -11.72
CA ASN A 317 -13.35 7.02 -10.27
C ASN A 317 -12.08 7.77 -9.80
N ALA A 318 -11.02 7.77 -10.60
CA ALA A 318 -9.82 8.56 -10.35
C ALA A 318 -10.14 10.05 -10.39
N LEU A 319 -10.89 10.51 -11.41
CA LEU A 319 -11.28 11.91 -11.52
C LEU A 319 -12.20 12.36 -10.38
N THR A 320 -13.16 11.53 -9.96
CA THR A 320 -14.04 11.90 -8.83
C THR A 320 -13.28 11.98 -7.52
N THR A 321 -12.43 11.00 -7.23
CA THR A 321 -11.62 11.02 -5.99
C THR A 321 -10.55 12.11 -5.98
N LEU A 322 -9.95 12.42 -7.13
CA LEU A 322 -9.08 13.59 -7.26
C LEU A 322 -9.87 14.88 -7.02
N GLN A 323 -11.06 15.02 -7.60
CA GLN A 323 -11.89 16.21 -7.40
C GLN A 323 -12.29 16.43 -5.94
N GLU A 324 -12.55 15.36 -5.19
CA GLU A 324 -12.76 15.43 -3.73
C GLU A 324 -11.51 15.99 -3.04
N TYR A 325 -10.34 15.42 -3.36
CA TYR A 325 -9.09 15.87 -2.77
C TYR A 325 -8.82 17.37 -3.04
N LEU A 326 -9.02 17.81 -4.28
CA LEU A 326 -8.84 19.20 -4.69
C LEU A 326 -9.82 20.18 -4.04
N CYS A 327 -11.00 19.70 -3.64
CA CYS A 327 -12.02 20.52 -2.98
C CYS A 327 -11.74 20.63 -1.48
N ASP A 328 -11.34 19.54 -0.86
CA ASP A 328 -11.35 19.39 0.59
C ASP A 328 -9.98 19.61 1.25
N TYR A 329 -8.87 19.35 0.55
CA TYR A 329 -7.54 19.28 1.18
C TYR A 329 -6.41 19.97 0.41
N ALA A 330 -6.50 20.09 -0.91
CA ALA A 330 -5.39 20.58 -1.72
C ALA A 330 -5.08 22.07 -1.51
N SER A 331 -3.79 22.42 -1.61
CA SER A 331 -3.36 23.82 -1.70
C SER A 331 -3.85 24.47 -2.99
N ALA A 332 -3.88 25.81 -3.03
CA ALA A 332 -4.33 26.54 -4.21
C ALA A 332 -3.52 26.21 -5.50
N PRO A 333 -2.18 26.10 -5.47
CA PRO A 333 -1.39 25.66 -6.63
C PRO A 333 -1.76 24.25 -7.10
N THR A 334 -1.85 23.29 -6.17
CA THR A 334 -2.21 21.90 -6.47
C THR A 334 -3.61 21.80 -7.07
N LYS A 335 -4.55 22.60 -6.55
CA LYS A 335 -5.92 22.74 -7.08
C LYS A 335 -5.94 23.22 -8.52
N ALA A 336 -5.13 24.22 -8.87
CA ALA A 336 -5.06 24.73 -10.24
C ALA A 336 -4.52 23.67 -11.22
N LEU A 337 -3.43 22.99 -10.86
CA LEU A 337 -2.86 21.89 -11.66
C LEU A 337 -3.90 20.77 -11.86
N GLY A 338 -4.54 20.35 -10.77
CA GLY A 338 -5.50 19.25 -10.79
C GLY A 338 -6.75 19.55 -11.61
N GLN A 339 -7.23 20.79 -11.61
CA GLN A 339 -8.32 21.21 -12.48
C GLN A 339 -7.95 21.10 -13.97
N GLY A 340 -6.71 21.47 -14.33
CA GLY A 340 -6.18 21.30 -15.68
C GLY A 340 -6.15 19.83 -16.11
N VAL A 341 -5.57 18.95 -15.28
CA VAL A 341 -5.49 17.51 -15.54
C VAL A 341 -6.89 16.88 -15.67
N ILE A 342 -7.83 17.21 -14.78
CA ILE A 342 -9.22 16.71 -14.86
C ILE A 342 -9.86 17.10 -16.20
N ALA A 343 -9.68 18.34 -16.65
CA ALA A 343 -10.25 18.80 -17.92
C ALA A 343 -9.65 18.05 -19.13
N LEU A 344 -8.33 17.84 -19.13
CA LEU A 344 -7.63 17.09 -20.18
C LEU A 344 -8.10 15.63 -20.24
N GLU A 345 -8.19 14.96 -19.10
CA GLU A 345 -8.64 13.57 -19.04
C GLU A 345 -10.11 13.41 -19.43
N LEU A 346 -10.98 14.34 -19.01
CA LEU A 346 -12.38 14.33 -19.42
C LEU A 346 -12.53 14.50 -20.94
N ALA A 347 -11.68 15.32 -21.58
CA ALA A 347 -11.69 15.50 -23.03
C ALA A 347 -11.24 14.24 -23.79
N LYS A 348 -10.34 13.44 -23.23
CA LYS A 348 -9.90 12.15 -23.80
C LYS A 348 -10.97 11.06 -23.73
N MET A 349 -11.96 11.19 -22.83
CA MET A 349 -13.01 10.17 -22.67
C MET A 349 -14.00 10.15 -23.85
N PRO A 350 -14.61 8.99 -24.17
CA PRO A 350 -15.69 8.92 -25.15
C PRO A 350 -16.86 9.84 -24.78
N LYS A 351 -17.39 10.62 -25.74
CA LYS A 351 -18.46 11.61 -25.51
C LYS A 351 -19.65 11.09 -24.70
N ARG A 352 -20.08 9.85 -24.95
CA ARG A 352 -21.19 9.19 -24.24
C ARG A 352 -20.97 9.04 -22.72
N ASN A 353 -19.72 9.00 -22.26
CA ASN A 353 -19.37 8.85 -20.84
C ASN A 353 -19.15 10.20 -20.14
N GLN A 354 -18.79 11.25 -20.89
CA GLN A 354 -18.38 12.54 -20.32
C GLN A 354 -19.49 13.20 -19.49
N GLY A 355 -20.75 13.12 -19.94
CA GLY A 355 -21.88 13.76 -19.23
C GLY A 355 -22.08 13.23 -17.81
N ALA A 356 -22.03 11.90 -17.64
CA ALA A 356 -22.19 11.27 -16.33
C ALA A 356 -21.02 11.63 -15.38
N VAL A 357 -19.78 11.65 -15.89
CA VAL A 357 -18.61 12.04 -15.10
C VAL A 357 -18.67 13.52 -14.72
N ARG A 358 -19.02 14.40 -15.65
CA ARG A 358 -19.16 15.84 -15.41
C ARG A 358 -20.16 16.13 -14.30
N LYS A 359 -21.34 15.50 -14.34
CA LYS A 359 -22.36 15.64 -13.30
C LYS A 359 -21.83 15.27 -11.90
N ARG A 360 -21.04 14.19 -11.80
CA ARG A 360 -20.40 13.80 -10.52
C ARG A 360 -19.38 14.83 -10.06
N LEU A 361 -18.51 15.30 -10.97
CA LEU A 361 -17.51 16.33 -10.66
C LEU A 361 -18.16 17.63 -10.18
N GLU A 362 -19.25 18.07 -10.83
CA GLU A 362 -20.02 19.25 -10.43
C GLU A 362 -20.67 19.08 -9.06
N ALA A 363 -21.27 17.92 -8.78
CA ALA A 363 -21.85 17.62 -7.47
C ALA A 363 -20.81 17.69 -6.34
N ILE A 364 -19.59 17.20 -6.59
CA ILE A 364 -18.46 17.28 -5.64
C ILE A 364 -18.02 18.73 -5.45
N ARG A 365 -17.83 19.49 -6.53
CA ARG A 365 -17.45 20.92 -6.48
C ARG A 365 -18.46 21.78 -5.71
N ALA A 366 -19.75 21.49 -5.89
CA ALA A 366 -20.83 22.19 -5.20
C ALA A 366 -20.97 21.76 -3.73
N GLY A 367 -20.20 20.77 -3.25
CA GLY A 367 -20.31 20.25 -1.89
C GLY A 367 -21.54 19.37 -1.64
N THR A 368 -22.29 19.02 -2.68
CA THR A 368 -23.57 18.29 -2.56
C THR A 368 -23.42 16.78 -2.46
N ALA A 369 -22.26 16.24 -2.85
CA ALA A 369 -21.98 14.82 -2.78
C ALA A 369 -20.48 14.54 -2.59
N ARG A 370 -20.18 13.40 -1.98
CA ARG A 370 -18.86 12.78 -1.86
C ARG A 370 -19.02 11.28 -2.11
N ASP A 371 -17.89 10.63 -2.31
CA ASP A 371 -17.73 9.20 -2.52
C ASP A 371 -18.56 8.66 -3.71
N LEU A 372 -18.41 9.32 -4.86
CA LEU A 372 -19.08 8.92 -6.10
C LEU A 372 -18.18 7.99 -6.94
N TYR A 373 -18.66 6.78 -7.20
CA TYR A 373 -17.95 5.76 -7.97
C TYR A 373 -18.84 4.99 -8.96
N VAL A 374 -18.20 4.28 -9.89
CA VAL A 374 -18.80 3.39 -10.90
C VAL A 374 -18.19 2.00 -10.93
#